data_AF-A0A821MMA9-F1
#
_entry.id   AF-A0A821MMA9-F1
#
_cell.length_a   1.000
_cell.length_b   1.000
_cell.length_c   1.000
_cell.angle_alpha   90.00
_cell.angle_beta   90.00
_cell.angle_gamma   90.00
#
_symmetry.space_group_name_H-M   'P 1'
#
loop_
_entity.id
_entity.type
_entity.pdbx_description
1 polymer ?
#
loop_
_entity_poly.entity_id
_entity_poly.type
_entity_poly.pdbx_seq_one_letter_code
_entity_poly.pdbx_strand_id
1 'polypeptide(L)'
;CAYAKQLCDDELYRKVQESKRIRQENDFATDCDLFIACIILQKQIDHINGREENIIVPSIKMKMIRATTLQYVVGYMYDHISTCL
;
A
#
# COMPACT_ATOMS: atom_id res chain seq x y z
N CYS A 1 7.46 -14.90 -15.96
CA CYS A 1 7.47 -13.61 -16.67
C CYS A 1 8.88 -13.01 -16.77
N ALA A 2 9.45 -12.83 -17.96
CA ALA A 2 10.76 -12.17 -18.16
C ALA A 2 10.73 -10.66 -17.85
N TYR A 3 9.57 -10.02 -18.00
CA TYR A 3 9.38 -8.59 -17.75
C TYR A 3 9.32 -8.26 -16.25
N ALA A 4 8.69 -9.11 -15.44
CA ALA A 4 8.72 -8.97 -13.97
C ALA A 4 10.17 -9.01 -13.43
N LYS A 5 11.02 -9.87 -14.00
CA LYS A 5 12.45 -9.94 -13.67
C LYS A 5 13.22 -8.64 -13.95
N GLN A 6 12.73 -7.78 -14.85
CA GLN A 6 13.37 -6.48 -15.12
C GLN A 6 12.96 -5.40 -14.11
N LEU A 7 11.86 -5.59 -13.38
CA LEU A 7 11.31 -4.61 -12.43
C LEU A 7 11.73 -4.84 -10.99
N CYS A 8 12.12 -6.06 -10.64
CA CYS A 8 12.63 -6.41 -9.33
C CYS A 8 14.03 -7.01 -9.46
N ASP A 9 14.87 -6.80 -8.45
CA ASP A 9 16.17 -7.46 -8.40
C ASP A 9 16.03 -8.99 -8.37
N ASP A 10 17.11 -9.70 -8.72
CA ASP A 10 17.12 -11.16 -8.82
C ASP A 10 16.73 -11.84 -7.49
N GLU A 11 16.99 -11.18 -6.35
CA GLU A 11 16.68 -11.68 -5.02
C GLU A 11 15.17 -11.62 -4.73
N LEU A 12 14.54 -10.48 -4.99
CA LEU A 12 13.10 -10.26 -4.82
C LEU A 12 12.30 -11.15 -5.78
N TYR A 13 12.75 -11.26 -7.04
CA TYR A 13 12.12 -12.18 -8.00
C TYR A 13 12.14 -13.62 -7.49
N ARG A 14 13.28 -14.10 -6.94
CA ARG A 14 13.38 -15.44 -6.34
C ARG A 14 12.41 -15.63 -5.16
N LYS A 15 12.34 -14.67 -4.24
CA LYS A 15 11.47 -14.75 -3.05
C LYS A 15 9.99 -14.82 -3.43
N VAL A 16 9.58 -14.09 -4.45
CA VAL A 16 8.20 -14.13 -4.98
C VAL A 16 7.90 -15.48 -5.64
N GLN A 17 8.82 -16.03 -6.44
CA GLN A 17 8.66 -17.36 -7.04
C GLN A 17 8.56 -18.47 -5.99
N GLU A 18 9.33 -18.37 -4.90
CA GLU A 18 9.26 -19.33 -3.80
C GLU A 18 7.95 -19.22 -3.03
N SER A 19 7.46 -18.00 -2.79
CA SER A 19 6.15 -17.78 -2.17
C SER A 19 5.00 -18.37 -2.99
N LYS A 20 5.11 -18.31 -4.32
CA LYS A 20 4.17 -18.94 -5.26
C LYS A 20 4.15 -20.47 -5.15
N ARG A 21 5.26 -21.11 -4.77
CA ARG A 21 5.32 -22.57 -4.57
C ARG A 21 4.69 -23.02 -3.26
N ILE A 22 4.73 -22.18 -2.23
CA ILE A 22 4.35 -22.55 -0.86
C ILE A 22 2.83 -22.39 -0.61
N ARG A 23 2.17 -21.45 -1.29
CA ARG A 23 0.72 -21.20 -1.14
C ARG A 23 -0.08 -21.96 -2.21
N GLN A 24 -1.03 -22.80 -1.79
CA GLN A 24 -1.99 -23.46 -2.69
C GLN A 24 -3.03 -22.48 -3.27
N GLU A 25 -3.14 -21.28 -2.70
CA GLU A 25 -3.96 -20.21 -3.24
C GLU A 25 -3.22 -19.47 -4.35
N ASN A 26 -3.91 -19.32 -5.47
CA ASN A 26 -3.42 -18.84 -6.76
C ASN A 26 -3.18 -17.30 -6.75
N ASP A 27 -2.56 -16.77 -5.70
CA ASP A 27 -2.26 -15.33 -5.51
C ASP A 27 -1.48 -14.72 -6.70
N PHE A 28 -0.84 -15.58 -7.50
CA PHE A 28 -0.09 -15.21 -8.70
C PHE A 28 -0.44 -16.11 -9.90
N ALA A 29 -1.73 -16.41 -10.10
CA ALA A 29 -2.23 -17.34 -11.13
C ALA A 29 -1.76 -16.95 -12.54
N THR A 30 -1.77 -15.65 -12.84
CA THR A 30 -1.39 -15.10 -14.13
C THR A 30 -0.08 -14.31 -14.06
N ASP A 31 0.55 -14.10 -15.22
CA ASP A 31 1.71 -13.21 -15.33
C ASP A 31 1.34 -11.75 -14.99
N CYS A 32 0.08 -11.34 -15.20
CA CYS A 32 -0.44 -10.05 -14.77
C CYS A 32 -0.48 -9.92 -13.25
N ASP A 33 -0.93 -10.96 -12.53
CA ASP A 33 -0.98 -10.95 -11.07
C ASP A 33 0.43 -10.81 -10.48
N LEU A 34 1.38 -11.57 -11.04
CA LEU A 34 2.80 -11.46 -10.68
C LEU A 34 3.35 -10.06 -10.96
N PHE A 35 3.01 -9.47 -12.11
CA PHE A 35 3.45 -8.13 -12.48
C PHE A 35 2.93 -7.06 -11.52
N ILE A 36 1.63 -7.09 -11.21
CA ILE A 36 1.02 -6.16 -10.26
C ILE A 36 1.63 -6.33 -8.87
N ALA A 37 1.87 -7.55 -8.43
CA ALA A 37 2.52 -7.82 -7.16
C ALA A 37 3.94 -7.23 -7.10
N CYS A 38 4.75 -7.41 -8.14
CA CYS A 38 6.08 -6.81 -8.21
C CYS A 38 6.04 -5.27 -8.14
N ILE A 39 5.09 -4.62 -8.82
CA ILE A 39 4.94 -3.16 -8.75
C ILE A 39 4.58 -2.70 -7.34
N ILE A 40 3.63 -3.37 -6.69
CA ILE A 40 3.21 -3.03 -5.33
C ILE A 40 4.39 -3.17 -4.36
N LEU A 41 5.12 -4.28 -4.45
CA LEU A 41 6.29 -4.54 -3.61
C LEU A 41 7.41 -3.51 -3.84
N GLN A 42 7.70 -3.15 -5.10
CA GLN A 42 8.70 -2.14 -5.40
C GLN A 42 8.32 -0.78 -4.81
N LYS A 43 7.05 -0.35 -4.96
CA LYS A 43 6.56 0.89 -4.35
C LYS A 43 6.67 0.88 -2.82
N GLN A 44 6.42 -0.27 -2.19
CA GLN A 44 6.58 -0.43 -0.75
C GLN A 44 8.04 -0.34 -0.32
N ILE A 45 8.96 -0.96 -1.06
CA ILE A 45 10.40 -0.86 -0.82
C ILE A 45 10.85 0.60 -0.92
N ASP A 46 10.45 1.29 -1.99
CA ASP A 46 10.80 2.70 -2.21
C ASP A 46 10.26 3.61 -1.10
N HIS A 47 9.03 3.34 -0.63
CA HIS A 47 8.39 4.14 0.41
C HIS A 47 8.95 3.87 1.81
N ILE A 48 9.13 2.60 2.17
CA ILE A 48 9.65 2.19 3.48
C ILE A 48 11.13 2.58 3.58
N ASN A 49 11.90 2.36 2.52
CA ASN A 49 13.33 2.66 2.46
C ASN A 49 14.09 2.10 3.68
N GLY A 50 13.75 0.87 4.09
CA GLY A 50 14.33 0.18 5.24
C GLY A 50 14.02 0.79 6.61
N ARG A 51 13.12 1.78 6.69
CA ARG A 51 12.78 2.52 7.91
C ARG A 51 11.43 2.12 8.47
N GLU A 52 11.40 1.72 9.74
CA GLU A 52 10.18 1.27 10.42
C GLU A 52 9.14 2.40 10.50
N GLU A 53 9.57 3.63 10.73
CA GLU A 53 8.70 4.80 10.83
C GLU A 53 7.89 5.09 9.55
N ASN A 54 8.34 4.54 8.41
CA ASN A 54 7.68 4.69 7.11
C ASN A 54 6.67 3.56 6.82
N ILE A 55 6.55 2.56 7.69
CA ILE A 55 5.60 1.47 7.51
C ILE A 55 4.18 2.01 7.72
N ILE A 56 3.40 2.06 6.64
CA ILE A 56 1.98 2.40 6.71
C ILE A 56 1.20 1.17 7.16
N VAL A 57 0.73 1.20 8.40
CA VAL A 57 -0.25 0.22 8.90
C VAL A 57 -1.66 0.71 8.56
N PRO A 58 -2.41 0.05 7.64
CA PRO A 58 -3.68 0.58 7.14
C PRO A 58 -4.71 0.83 8.23
N SER A 59 -4.77 -0.02 9.26
CA SER A 59 -5.71 0.13 10.37
C SER A 59 -5.48 1.41 11.18
N ILE A 60 -4.22 1.82 11.36
CA ILE A 60 -3.85 3.05 12.05
C ILE A 60 -4.10 4.24 11.13
N LYS A 61 -3.60 4.18 9.88
CA LYS A 61 -3.74 5.27 8.91
C LYS A 61 -5.21 5.58 8.60
N MET A 62 -6.06 4.57 8.46
CA MET A 62 -7.50 4.75 8.22
C MET A 62 -8.21 5.36 9.42
N LYS A 63 -7.83 4.99 10.66
CA LYS A 63 -8.37 5.63 11.86
C LYS A 63 -8.01 7.12 11.91
N MET A 64 -6.76 7.47 11.58
CA MET A 64 -6.32 8.87 11.52
C MET A 64 -7.09 9.65 10.44
N ILE A 65 -7.20 9.11 9.21
CA ILE A 65 -7.93 9.78 8.13
C ILE A 65 -9.39 10.03 8.54
N ARG A 66 -10.07 9.04 9.12
CA ARG A 66 -11.44 9.21 9.61
C ARG A 66 -11.54 10.31 10.67
N ALA A 67 -10.61 10.35 11.62
CA ALA A 67 -10.59 11.39 12.65
C ALA A 67 -10.34 12.79 12.06
N THR A 68 -9.40 12.91 11.12
CA THR A 68 -9.08 14.17 10.45
C THR A 68 -10.24 14.65 9.57
N THR A 69 -10.86 13.77 8.77
CA THR A 69 -12.03 14.13 7.95
C THR A 69 -13.18 14.62 8.84
N LEU A 70 -13.45 13.98 9.97
CA LEU A 70 -14.46 14.44 10.91
C LEU A 70 -14.11 15.81 11.51
N GLN A 71 -12.85 16.06 11.86
CA GLN A 71 -12.41 17.38 12.35
C GLN A 71 -12.60 18.48 11.29
N TYR A 72 -12.26 18.22 10.03
CA TYR A 72 -12.51 19.18 8.95
C TYR A 72 -14.01 19.46 8.79
N VAL A 73 -14.86 18.44 8.74
CA VAL A 73 -16.31 18.61 8.59
C VAL A 73 -16.91 19.40 9.76
N VAL A 74 -16.52 19.10 11.00
CA VAL A 74 -16.98 19.83 12.18
C VAL A 74 -16.48 21.28 12.16
N GLY A 75 -15.22 21.51 11.79
CA GLY A 75 -14.65 22.86 11.64
C GLY A 75 -15.44 23.70 10.62
N TYR A 76 -15.70 23.16 9.43
CA TYR A 76 -16.51 23.82 8.41
C TYR A 76 -17.93 24.14 8.90
N MET A 77 -18.57 23.25 9.68
CA MET A 77 -19.90 23.51 10.24
C MET A 77 -19.88 24.63 11.29
N TYR A 78 -18.86 24.68 12.16
CA TYR A 78 -18.74 25.75 13.17
C TYR A 78 -18.43 27.11 12.54
N ASP A 79 -17.55 27.16 11.54
CA ASP A 79 -17.22 28.40 10.82
C ASP A 79 -18.44 28.96 10.09
N HIS A 80 -19.26 28.10 9.45
CA HIS A 80 -20.48 28.53 8.78
C HIS A 80 -21.57 29.03 9.72
N ILE A 81 -21.74 28.39 10.88
CA ILE A 81 -22.70 28.86 11.91
C ILE A 81 -22.24 30.20 12.48
N SER A 82 -20.94 30.39 12.73
CA SER A 82 -20.39 31.64 13.25
C SER A 82 -20.48 32.82 12.27
N THR A 83 -20.47 32.58 10.96
CA THR A 83 -20.68 33.63 9.95
C THR A 83 -22.15 33.97 9.71
N CYS A 84 -23.09 33.16 10.22
CA CYS A 84 -24.53 33.37 10.06
C CYS A 84 -25.23 33.93 11.32
N LEU A 85 -24.47 34.20 12.39
CA LEU A 85 -24.92 34.83 13.64
C LEU A 85 -24.32 36.23 13.77
#